data_AF-A0A1I2QQN7-F1
#
_entry.id   AF-A0A1I2QQN7-F1
#
_cell.length_a   1.000
_cell.length_b   1.000
_cell.length_c   1.000
_cell.angle_alpha   90.00
_cell.angle_beta   90.00
_cell.angle_gamma   90.00
#
_symmetry.space_group_name_H-M   'P 1'
#
loop_
_entity.id
_entity.type
_entity.pdbx_description
1 polymer ?
#
loop_
_entity_poly.entity_id
_entity_poly.type
_entity_poly.pdbx_seq_one_letter_code
_entity_poly.pdbx_strand_id
1 'polypeptide(L)'
;MEWLLRIEDLQESIENPTWEEVYQYLLDGKRVTAVYLESKDGFLMAGGGEVIKGRTRYIVEYFNQGGRVIEGDSAILINEDENDDLQDLIDEHEDFIHMNIKQVGTDVFCHLVDFPKVVSAFRHFYETGRLFEDLSWE
;
A
#
# COMPACT_ATOMS: atom_id res chain seq x y z
N MET A 1 -5.29 -1.69 -21.04
CA MET A 1 -4.13 -1.73 -20.14
C MET A 1 -4.16 -3.10 -19.51
N GLU A 2 -3.07 -3.84 -19.56
CA GLU A 2 -3.03 -5.19 -18.96
C GLU A 2 -2.71 -5.02 -17.47
N TRP A 3 -3.55 -5.63 -16.63
CA TRP A 3 -3.47 -5.54 -15.19
C TRP A 3 -3.33 -6.93 -14.58
N LEU A 4 -2.58 -7.04 -13.50
CA LEU A 4 -2.52 -8.25 -12.68
C LEU A 4 -2.72 -7.88 -11.22
N LEU A 5 -3.77 -8.41 -10.60
CA LEU A 5 -3.98 -8.30 -9.15
C LEU A 5 -3.38 -9.53 -8.48
N ARG A 6 -2.49 -9.36 -7.51
CA ARG A 6 -1.99 -10.44 -6.65
C ARG A 6 -2.46 -10.26 -5.23
N ILE A 7 -2.88 -11.37 -4.63
CA ILE A 7 -3.36 -11.43 -3.26
C ILE A 7 -2.42 -12.36 -2.48
N GLU A 8 -1.52 -11.78 -1.70
CA GLU A 8 -0.38 -12.50 -1.09
C GLU A 8 -0.83 -13.68 -0.23
N ASP A 9 -1.74 -13.43 0.71
CA ASP A 9 -2.21 -14.42 1.68
C ASP A 9 -2.95 -15.59 1.04
N LEU A 10 -3.59 -15.36 -0.10
CA LEU A 10 -4.34 -16.38 -0.82
C LEU A 10 -3.49 -17.10 -1.88
N GLN A 11 -2.31 -16.56 -2.20
CA GLN A 11 -1.50 -17.00 -3.36
C GLN A 11 -2.33 -17.02 -4.66
N GLU A 12 -3.26 -16.07 -4.76
CA GLU A 12 -4.16 -15.94 -5.90
C GLU A 12 -3.75 -14.74 -6.77
N SER A 13 -4.00 -14.87 -8.06
CA SER A 13 -3.84 -13.77 -9.01
C SER A 13 -5.02 -13.68 -9.96
N ILE A 14 -5.46 -12.46 -10.26
CA ILE A 14 -6.53 -12.18 -11.20
C ILE A 14 -5.95 -11.35 -12.35
N GLU A 15 -6.03 -11.88 -13.56
CA GLU A 15 -5.66 -11.16 -14.78
C GLU A 15 -6.79 -10.23 -15.21
N ASN A 16 -6.45 -8.99 -15.53
CA ASN A 16 -7.36 -7.93 -15.94
C ASN A 16 -8.58 -7.79 -14.99
N PRO A 17 -8.34 -7.60 -13.68
CA PRO A 17 -9.41 -7.44 -12.70
C PRO A 17 -10.28 -6.23 -13.05
N THR A 18 -11.56 -6.32 -12.70
CA THR A 18 -12.46 -5.17 -12.57
C THR A 18 -12.06 -4.32 -11.36
N TRP A 19 -12.43 -3.04 -11.38
CA TRP A 19 -12.23 -2.17 -10.21
C TRP A 19 -12.94 -2.74 -8.97
N GLU A 20 -14.13 -3.32 -9.15
CA GLU A 20 -14.88 -3.95 -8.07
C GLU A 20 -14.08 -5.10 -7.42
N GLU A 21 -13.41 -5.95 -8.21
CA GLU A 21 -12.54 -7.01 -7.68
C GLU A 21 -11.36 -6.42 -6.90
N VAL A 22 -10.67 -5.41 -7.44
CA VAL A 22 -9.58 -4.72 -6.72
C VAL A 22 -10.08 -4.16 -5.39
N TYR A 23 -11.21 -3.44 -5.41
CA TYR A 23 -11.78 -2.80 -4.23
C TYR A 23 -12.20 -3.82 -3.15
N GLN A 24 -12.74 -4.98 -3.54
CA GLN A 24 -13.10 -6.04 -2.58
C GLN A 24 -11.88 -6.54 -1.79
N TYR A 25 -10.73 -6.73 -2.44
CA TYR A 25 -9.53 -7.20 -1.76
C TYR A 25 -8.87 -6.12 -0.89
N LEU A 26 -8.97 -4.84 -1.27
CA LEU A 26 -8.53 -3.73 -0.40
C LEU A 26 -9.34 -3.65 0.90
N LEU A 27 -10.64 -4.00 0.85
CA LEU A 27 -11.50 -4.04 2.04
C LEU A 27 -11.21 -5.23 2.97
N ASP A 28 -10.68 -6.33 2.44
CA ASP A 28 -10.45 -7.57 3.20
C ASP A 28 -9.17 -7.54 4.04
N GLY A 29 -8.97 -6.45 4.80
CA GLY A 29 -7.85 -6.26 5.73
C GLY A 29 -7.82 -7.23 6.92
N LYS A 30 -8.60 -8.32 6.87
CA LYS A 30 -8.64 -9.41 7.87
C LYS A 30 -8.05 -10.70 7.34
N ARG A 31 -8.33 -11.05 6.07
CA ARG A 31 -7.82 -12.27 5.44
C ARG A 31 -6.67 -11.98 4.49
N VAL A 32 -6.59 -10.74 4.03
CA VAL A 32 -5.58 -10.24 3.11
C VAL A 32 -4.80 -9.15 3.82
N THR A 33 -3.53 -9.42 4.03
CA THR A 33 -2.55 -8.53 4.66
C THR A 33 -1.75 -7.74 3.62
N ALA A 34 -1.72 -8.20 2.37
CA ALA A 34 -1.10 -7.50 1.25
C ALA A 34 -1.79 -7.78 -0.09
N VAL A 35 -1.95 -6.71 -0.88
CA VAL A 35 -2.48 -6.73 -2.25
C VAL A 35 -1.52 -5.97 -3.17
N TYR A 36 -1.29 -6.49 -4.37
CA TYR A 36 -0.50 -5.83 -5.41
C TYR A 36 -1.32 -5.67 -6.67
N LEU A 37 -1.37 -4.46 -7.21
CA LEU A 37 -1.90 -4.19 -8.54
C LEU A 37 -0.73 -3.87 -9.47
N GLU A 38 -0.48 -4.73 -10.45
CA GLU A 38 0.64 -4.62 -11.38
C GLU A 38 0.17 -4.22 -12.78
N SER A 39 0.95 -3.33 -13.40
CA SER A 39 0.89 -3.00 -14.82
C SER A 39 2.27 -3.20 -15.44
N LYS A 40 2.35 -3.05 -16.76
CA LYS A 40 3.62 -2.99 -17.51
C LYS A 40 4.54 -1.80 -17.12
N ASP A 41 4.00 -0.80 -16.44
CA ASP A 41 4.69 0.46 -16.13
C ASP A 41 5.09 0.54 -14.64
N GLY A 42 4.64 -0.40 -13.81
CA GLY A 42 4.90 -0.42 -12.37
C GLY A 42 3.84 -1.19 -11.61
N PHE A 43 4.01 -1.28 -10.29
CA PHE A 43 3.02 -1.88 -9.41
C PHE A 43 2.80 -1.07 -8.14
N LEU A 44 1.59 -1.17 -7.61
CA LEU A 44 1.16 -0.56 -6.37
C LEU A 44 0.86 -1.66 -5.36
N MET A 45 1.45 -1.58 -4.18
CA MET A 45 1.24 -2.47 -3.06
C MET A 45 0.43 -1.75 -1.98
N ALA A 46 -0.55 -2.43 -1.40
CA ALA A 46 -1.17 -2.03 -0.14
C ALA A 46 -0.97 -3.16 0.86
N GLY A 47 -0.45 -2.81 2.04
CA GLY A 47 -0.25 -3.73 3.15
C GLY A 47 -0.95 -3.24 4.41
N GLY A 48 -1.33 -4.16 5.29
CA GLY A 48 -1.89 -3.85 6.60
C GLY A 48 -3.37 -4.20 6.73
N GLY A 49 -4.19 -3.25 7.19
CA GLY A 49 -5.59 -3.50 7.57
C GLY A 49 -5.79 -3.69 9.08
N GLU A 50 -4.76 -3.44 9.88
CA GLU A 50 -4.82 -3.56 11.33
C GLU A 50 -5.43 -2.32 11.98
N VAL A 51 -6.10 -2.53 13.12
CA VAL A 51 -6.67 -1.43 13.91
C VAL A 51 -5.62 -0.93 14.89
N ILE A 52 -5.05 0.23 14.60
CA ILE A 52 -4.07 0.92 15.44
C ILE A 52 -4.74 2.19 15.99
N LYS A 53 -4.74 2.34 17.32
CA LYS A 53 -5.39 3.47 18.02
C LYS A 53 -6.86 3.72 17.59
N GLY A 54 -7.58 2.65 17.23
CA GLY A 54 -8.98 2.71 16.83
C GLY A 54 -9.24 3.04 15.36
N ARG A 55 -8.19 3.14 14.54
CA ARG A 55 -8.28 3.36 13.09
C ARG A 55 -7.63 2.22 12.32
N THR A 56 -8.23 1.84 11.20
CA THR A 56 -7.62 0.86 10.30
C THR A 56 -6.52 1.54 9.49
N ARG A 57 -5.29 1.04 9.63
CA ARG A 57 -4.10 1.63 9.02
C ARG A 57 -3.51 0.72 7.96
N TYR A 58 -2.93 1.35 6.94
CA TYR A 58 -2.32 0.69 5.79
C TYR A 58 -1.00 1.36 5.45
N ILE A 59 -0.11 0.61 4.82
CA ILE A 59 0.97 1.18 4.01
C ILE A 59 0.60 1.05 2.53
N VAL A 60 1.00 2.02 1.72
CA VAL A 60 0.90 1.95 0.26
C VAL A 60 2.24 2.32 -0.35
N GLU A 61 2.78 1.44 -1.19
CA GLU A 61 4.07 1.65 -1.86
C GLU A 61 3.92 1.44 -3.37
N TYR A 62 4.55 2.31 -4.14
CA TYR A 62 4.66 2.20 -5.58
C TYR A 62 6.07 1.83 -5.99
N PHE A 63 6.18 1.00 -7.02
CA PHE A 63 7.44 0.58 -7.62
C PHE A 63 7.35 0.68 -9.15
N ASN A 64 8.28 1.40 -9.76
CA ASN A 64 8.37 1.52 -11.21
C ASN A 64 8.92 0.22 -11.83
N GLN A 65 8.35 -0.23 -12.95
CA GLN A 65 8.83 -1.44 -13.64
C GLN A 65 10.04 -1.12 -14.55
N GLY A 66 11.21 -0.91 -13.93
CA GLY A 66 12.50 -0.68 -14.61
C GLY A 66 13.61 -1.67 -14.25
N GLY A 67 13.39 -2.56 -13.25
CA GLY A 67 14.32 -3.63 -12.88
C GLY A 67 15.71 -3.18 -12.39
N ARG A 68 15.92 -1.88 -12.21
CA ARG A 68 17.09 -1.30 -11.55
C ARG A 68 16.53 -0.35 -10.51
N VAL A 69 16.44 -0.81 -9.26
CA VAL A 69 16.15 0.07 -8.13
C VAL A 69 17.33 1.04 -8.02
N ILE A 70 17.19 2.20 -8.63
CA ILE A 70 18.03 3.38 -8.36
C ILE A 70 17.23 4.20 -7.33
N GLU A 71 17.89 4.87 -6.38
CA GLU A 71 17.22 5.85 -5.51
C GLU A 71 16.30 6.75 -6.35
N GLY A 72 15.00 6.77 -6.02
CA GLY A 72 13.96 7.51 -6.74
C GLY A 72 13.01 6.69 -7.63
N ASP A 73 13.12 5.35 -7.66
CA ASP A 73 12.23 4.46 -8.46
C ASP A 73 11.07 3.80 -7.67
N SER A 74 10.97 4.11 -6.38
CA SER A 74 9.85 3.74 -5.52
C SER A 74 9.33 4.96 -4.77
N ALA A 75 8.05 4.94 -4.41
CA ALA A 75 7.46 6.02 -3.63
C ALA A 75 6.49 5.44 -2.60
N ILE A 76 6.53 5.96 -1.37
CA ILE A 76 5.65 5.57 -0.28
C ILE A 76 4.58 6.64 -0.12
N LEU A 77 3.32 6.23 -0.02
CA LEU A 77 2.23 7.16 0.24
C LEU A 77 2.32 7.66 1.68
N ILE A 78 2.45 8.96 1.87
CA ILE A 78 2.57 9.58 3.19
C ILE A 78 1.26 10.23 3.63
N ASN A 79 1.09 10.34 4.95
CA ASN A 79 -0.02 11.05 5.56
C ASN A 79 0.45 12.41 6.07
N GLU A 80 0.18 13.49 5.30
CA GLU A 80 0.58 14.86 5.69
C GLU A 80 -0.06 15.36 6.98
N ASP A 81 -1.23 14.85 7.37
CA ASP A 81 -1.93 15.26 8.58
C ASP A 81 -1.29 14.70 9.88
N GLU A 82 -0.02 14.30 9.79
CA GLU A 82 0.85 13.67 10.79
C GLU A 82 0.22 12.47 11.53
N ASN A 83 0.99 11.38 11.61
CA ASN A 83 0.67 10.23 12.45
C ASN A 83 1.01 10.53 13.92
N ASP A 84 0.62 11.71 14.40
CA ASP A 84 0.85 12.20 15.76
C ASP A 84 0.31 11.25 16.81
N ASP A 85 -0.81 10.58 16.51
CA ASP A 85 -1.42 9.56 17.37
C ASP A 85 -0.58 8.28 17.48
N LEU A 86 0.42 8.12 16.61
CA LEU A 86 1.34 6.99 16.55
C LEU A 86 2.70 7.30 17.19
N GLN A 87 3.01 8.54 17.59
CA GLN A 87 4.31 8.88 18.19
C GLN A 87 4.63 8.02 19.43
N ASP A 88 3.62 7.66 20.24
CA ASP A 88 3.82 6.77 21.40
C ASP A 88 4.13 5.30 21.03
N LEU A 89 3.96 4.92 19.76
CA LEU A 89 4.19 3.56 19.24
C LEU A 89 5.52 3.43 18.51
N ILE A 90 6.14 4.56 18.18
CA ILE A 90 7.46 4.65 17.57
C ILE A 90 8.44 4.58 18.75
N ASP A 91 9.28 3.55 18.80
CA ASP A 91 10.31 3.47 19.84
C ASP A 91 11.28 4.65 19.67
N GLU A 92 11.86 5.16 20.76
CA GLU A 92 12.71 6.36 20.78
C GLU A 92 13.99 6.22 19.90
N HIS A 93 14.20 5.02 19.37
CA HIS A 93 15.34 4.59 18.58
C HIS A 93 14.96 3.95 17.23
N GLU A 94 13.67 3.82 16.91
CA GLU A 94 13.19 3.12 15.71
C GLU A 94 12.02 3.87 15.05
N ASP A 95 12.18 4.30 13.79
CA ASP A 95 11.14 5.01 13.01
C ASP A 95 10.06 4.07 12.44
N PHE A 96 9.83 2.92 13.08
CA PHE A 96 9.09 1.81 12.51
C PHE A 96 7.93 1.35 13.39
N ILE A 97 6.85 0.91 12.75
CA ILE A 97 5.71 0.27 13.40
C ILE A 97 5.60 -1.15 12.87
N HIS A 98 5.56 -2.13 13.78
CA HIS A 98 5.35 -3.51 13.40
C HIS A 98 3.91 -3.71 12.88
N MET A 99 3.78 -4.11 11.61
CA MET A 99 2.51 -4.47 11.00
C MET A 99 2.49 -5.96 10.65
N ASN A 100 1.31 -6.57 10.75
CA ASN A 100 1.10 -7.97 10.39
C ASN A 100 0.97 -8.20 8.87
N ILE A 101 1.94 -7.69 8.13
CA ILE A 101 2.11 -7.92 6.69
C ILE A 101 2.99 -9.16 6.54
N LYS A 102 2.55 -10.17 5.78
CA LYS A 102 3.36 -11.40 5.55
C LYS A 102 4.50 -11.19 4.55
N GLN A 103 5.28 -10.13 4.73
CA GLN A 103 6.61 -10.00 4.17
C GLN A 103 7.62 -10.17 5.32
N VAL A 104 8.68 -10.93 5.09
CA VAL A 104 9.67 -11.21 6.14
C VAL A 104 10.37 -9.91 6.55
N GLY A 105 10.21 -9.50 7.82
CA GLY A 105 11.04 -8.46 8.45
C GLY A 105 10.71 -7.02 8.09
N THR A 106 9.46 -6.70 7.72
CA THR A 106 9.11 -5.31 7.37
C THR A 106 8.85 -4.50 8.63
N ASP A 107 9.91 -3.90 9.14
CA ASP A 107 9.81 -2.68 9.93
C ASP A 107 9.27 -1.61 8.97
N VAL A 108 8.00 -1.23 9.15
CA VAL A 108 7.30 -0.32 8.23
C VAL A 108 7.50 1.10 8.73
N PHE A 109 8.07 1.98 7.88
CA PHE A 109 8.20 3.40 8.21
C PHE A 109 6.84 3.97 8.62
N CYS A 110 6.84 4.96 9.51
CA CYS A 110 5.64 5.54 10.13
C CYS A 110 4.68 6.28 9.15
N HIS A 111 4.72 6.01 7.85
CA HIS A 111 3.85 6.55 6.80
C HIS A 111 2.54 5.76 6.65
N LEU A 112 1.87 5.49 7.76
CA LEU A 112 0.57 4.82 7.75
C LEU A 112 -0.53 5.74 7.25
N VAL A 113 -1.43 5.21 6.41
CA VAL A 113 -2.56 5.93 5.82
C VAL A 113 -3.89 5.26 6.13
N ASP A 114 -4.96 6.05 6.02
CA ASP A 114 -6.33 5.55 6.17
C ASP A 114 -6.88 4.99 4.85
N PHE A 115 -7.84 4.08 4.97
CA PHE A 115 -8.48 3.39 3.84
C PHE A 115 -8.92 4.30 2.68
N PRO A 116 -9.50 5.51 2.90
CA PRO A 116 -9.87 6.39 1.79
C PRO A 116 -8.70 6.80 0.91
N LYS A 117 -7.50 7.02 1.48
CA LYS A 117 -6.30 7.35 0.71
C LYS A 117 -5.81 6.15 -0.11
N VAL A 118 -5.88 4.94 0.46
CA VAL A 118 -5.59 3.69 -0.24
C VAL A 118 -6.49 3.54 -1.47
N VAL A 119 -7.81 3.71 -1.29
CA VAL A 119 -8.79 3.60 -2.37
C VAL A 119 -8.53 4.64 -3.46
N SER A 120 -8.26 5.89 -3.10
CA SER A 120 -7.94 6.95 -4.05
C SER A 120 -6.67 6.63 -4.86
N ALA A 121 -5.61 6.18 -4.19
CA ALA A 121 -4.35 5.80 -4.84
C ALA A 121 -4.56 4.64 -5.83
N PHE A 122 -5.18 3.55 -5.37
CA PHE A 122 -5.44 2.37 -6.20
C PHE A 122 -6.39 2.66 -7.36
N ARG A 123 -7.43 3.46 -7.14
CA ARG A 123 -8.37 3.83 -8.20
C ARG A 123 -7.68 4.64 -9.28
N HIS A 124 -6.95 5.67 -8.88
CA HIS A 124 -6.22 6.50 -9.83
C HIS A 124 -5.21 5.66 -10.61
N PHE A 125 -4.43 4.82 -9.92
CA PHE A 125 -3.48 3.93 -10.57
C PHE A 125 -4.16 2.98 -11.55
N TYR A 126 -5.27 2.34 -11.17
CA TYR A 126 -6.05 1.46 -12.05
C TYR A 126 -6.57 2.17 -13.32
N GLU A 127 -6.93 3.45 -13.20
CA GLU A 127 -7.45 4.25 -14.32
C GLU A 127 -6.34 4.81 -15.23
N THR A 128 -5.16 5.13 -14.68
CA THR A 128 -4.13 5.93 -15.39
C THR A 128 -2.77 5.25 -15.53
N GLY A 129 -2.45 4.25 -14.72
CA GLY A 129 -1.12 3.66 -14.61
C GLY A 129 -0.09 4.54 -13.89
N ARG A 130 -0.53 5.59 -13.18
CA ARG A 130 0.34 6.58 -12.55
C ARG A 130 -0.01 6.80 -11.08
N LEU A 131 0.92 7.40 -10.34
CA LEU A 131 0.66 7.89 -8.99
C LEU A 131 -0.37 9.02 -9.00
N PHE A 132 -1.17 9.09 -7.95
CA PHE A 132 -2.13 10.18 -7.80
C PHE A 132 -1.44 11.42 -7.25
N GLU A 133 -1.33 12.47 -8.08
CA GLU A 133 -0.62 13.72 -7.77
C GLU A 133 -1.25 14.54 -6.63
N ASP A 134 -2.55 14.33 -6.35
CA ASP A 134 -3.24 14.99 -5.23
C ASP A 134 -2.97 14.30 -3.87
N LEU A 135 -2.26 13.18 -3.90
CA LEU A 135 -1.76 12.50 -2.71
C LEU A 135 -0.26 12.78 -2.57
N SER A 136 0.24 12.69 -1.35
CA SER A 136 1.63 12.98 -1.01
C SER A 136 2.44 11.69 -1.02
N TRP A 137 3.57 11.70 -1.72
CA TRP A 137 4.44 10.54 -1.88
C TRP A 137 5.90 10.93 -1.58
N GLU A 138 6.65 10.05 -0.94
CA GLU A 138 8.08 10.20 -0.60
C GLU A 138 8.95 9.10 -1.20
#